data_AF-A0A6G8F2I9-F1
#
_entry.id   AF-A0A6G8F2I9-F1
#
_cell.length_a   1.000
_cell.length_b   1.000
_cell.length_c   1.000
_cell.angle_alpha   90.00
_cell.angle_beta   90.00
_cell.angle_gamma   90.00
#
_symmetry.space_group_name_H-M   'P 1'
#
loop_
_entity.id
_entity.type
_entity.pdbx_description
1 polymer ?
#
loop_
_entity_poly.entity_id
_entity_poly.type
_entity_poly.pdbx_seq_one_letter_code
_entity_poly.pdbx_strand_id
1 'polypeptide(L)'
;MGTWALPQTKQSAEQLAALMAKPLKASKAEAAIHNLLGDDELSDSIHGQIKTDGSNSDARCLIAARLEDFLDDYADRPEAYSKEWSPSALKICRRIVNNVLTQN
;
A
#
# COMPACT_ATOMS: atom_id res chain seq x y z
N MET A 1 -2.71 16.13 7.11
CA MET A 1 -1.84 15.02 6.71
C MET A 1 -2.40 14.44 5.43
N GLY A 2 -1.50 14.26 4.47
CA GLY A 2 -1.83 14.10 3.06
C GLY A 2 -1.80 12.65 2.65
N THR A 3 -2.96 12.12 2.31
CA THR A 3 -3.04 11.03 1.34
C THR A 3 -3.13 11.68 -0.04
N TRP A 4 -2.17 11.41 -0.93
CA TRP A 4 -2.15 12.01 -2.27
C TRP A 4 -2.26 10.98 -3.39
N ALA A 5 -2.03 9.69 -3.11
CA ALA A 5 -2.18 8.63 -4.09
C ALA A 5 -2.75 7.35 -3.46
N LEU A 6 -3.73 6.76 -4.13
CA LEU A 6 -4.33 5.48 -3.77
C LEU A 6 -4.52 4.63 -5.05
N PRO A 7 -4.45 3.29 -4.96
CA PRO A 7 -4.53 2.40 -6.11
C PRO A 7 -5.97 2.15 -6.56
N GLN A 8 -6.76 3.21 -6.76
CA GLN A 8 -8.23 3.15 -6.92
C GLN A 8 -8.68 2.66 -8.30
N THR A 9 -7.79 2.71 -9.30
CA THR A 9 -8.04 2.19 -10.65
C THR A 9 -7.45 0.80 -10.83
N LYS A 10 -8.01 0.01 -11.75
CA LYS A 10 -7.46 -1.30 -12.12
C LYS A 10 -5.98 -1.21 -12.47
N GLN A 11 -5.59 -0.24 -13.30
CA GLN A 11 -4.20 -0.05 -13.75
C GLN A 11 -3.25 0.20 -12.57
N SER A 12 -3.58 1.14 -11.68
CA SER A 12 -2.76 1.42 -10.49
C SER A 12 -2.68 0.22 -9.54
N ALA A 13 -3.78 -0.52 -9.38
CA ALA A 13 -3.80 -1.72 -8.55
C ALA A 13 -2.94 -2.85 -9.14
N GLU A 14 -2.94 -3.04 -10.47
CA GLU A 14 -2.05 -4.00 -11.15
C GLU A 14 -0.58 -3.60 -11.03
N GLN A 15 -0.27 -2.31 -11.14
CA GLN A 15 1.09 -1.81 -10.92
C GLN A 15 1.57 -2.08 -9.48
N LEU A 16 0.70 -1.83 -8.49
CA LEU A 16 1.01 -2.15 -7.10
C LEU A 16 1.18 -3.66 -6.89
N ALA A 17 0.32 -4.49 -7.49
CA ALA A 17 0.44 -5.94 -7.42
C ALA A 17 1.77 -6.45 -8.00
N ALA A 18 2.20 -5.89 -9.13
CA ALA A 18 3.47 -6.24 -9.75
C ALA A 18 4.68 -5.85 -8.87
N LEU A 19 4.60 -4.70 -8.20
CA LEU A 19 5.62 -4.25 -7.25
C LEU A 19 5.70 -5.17 -6.03
N MET A 20 4.54 -5.54 -5.47
CA MET A 20 4.43 -6.35 -4.24
C MET A 20 4.72 -7.85 -4.45
N ALA A 21 4.85 -8.29 -5.72
CA ALA A 21 5.14 -9.69 -6.07
C ALA A 21 6.54 -10.17 -5.65
N LYS A 22 7.46 -9.26 -5.29
CA LYS A 22 8.83 -9.57 -4.88
C LYS A 22 9.20 -8.75 -3.63
N PRO A 23 10.13 -9.21 -2.79
CA PRO A 23 10.62 -8.44 -1.64
C PRO A 23 11.01 -7.01 -2.02
N LEU A 24 10.50 -6.04 -1.26
CA LEU A 24 10.72 -4.62 -1.51
C LEU A 24 11.54 -4.03 -0.37
N LYS A 25 12.79 -3.68 -0.65
CA LYS A 25 13.68 -3.07 0.33
C LYS A 25 13.09 -1.77 0.87
N ALA A 26 13.09 -1.59 2.19
CA ALA A 26 12.56 -0.39 2.83
C ALA A 26 13.17 0.91 2.28
N SER A 27 14.48 0.93 2.04
CA SER A 27 15.17 2.08 1.40
C SER A 27 14.67 2.48 0.00
N LYS A 28 13.99 1.57 -0.71
CA LYS A 28 13.42 1.83 -2.03
C LYS A 28 11.90 1.86 -2.02
N ALA A 29 11.29 1.51 -0.90
CA ALA A 29 9.86 1.30 -0.81
C ALA A 29 9.12 2.60 -1.07
N GLU A 30 9.41 3.66 -0.30
CA GLU A 30 8.76 4.97 -0.42
C GLU A 30 8.74 5.47 -1.87
N ALA A 31 9.91 5.52 -2.52
CA ALA A 31 10.02 5.97 -3.92
C ALA A 31 9.23 5.07 -4.89
N ALA A 32 9.17 3.77 -4.65
CA ALA A 32 8.46 2.83 -5.52
C ALA A 32 6.93 2.92 -5.38
N ILE A 33 6.43 3.20 -4.17
CA ILE A 33 4.98 3.30 -3.91
C ILE A 33 4.43 4.73 -4.01
N HIS A 34 5.28 5.76 -4.06
CA HIS A 34 4.88 7.17 -3.98
C HIS A 34 3.68 7.57 -4.85
N ASN A 35 3.60 7.06 -6.10
CA ASN A 35 2.53 7.35 -7.05
C ASN A 35 1.37 6.33 -7.03
N LEU A 36 1.48 5.27 -6.24
CA LEU A 36 0.53 4.15 -6.19
C LEU A 36 -0.22 4.08 -4.85
N LEU A 37 0.50 4.32 -3.75
CA LEU A 37 0.00 4.34 -2.38
C LEU A 37 0.82 5.40 -1.60
N GLY A 38 0.50 6.66 -1.83
CA GLY A 38 1.21 7.81 -1.28
C GLY A 38 0.46 8.35 -0.06
N ASP A 39 1.08 8.19 1.11
CA ASP A 39 0.52 8.53 2.41
C ASP A 39 1.64 8.88 3.40
N ASP A 40 1.50 9.99 4.11
CA ASP A 40 2.52 10.49 5.06
C ASP A 40 2.83 9.46 6.16
N GLU A 41 1.80 8.84 6.76
CA GLU A 41 1.95 7.85 7.83
C GLU A 41 2.68 6.59 7.35
N LEU A 42 2.45 6.18 6.10
CA LEU A 42 3.18 5.08 5.49
C LEU A 42 4.66 5.43 5.28
N SER A 43 4.95 6.64 4.79
CA SER A 43 6.34 7.10 4.64
C SER A 43 7.07 7.11 5.98
N ASP A 44 6.43 7.64 7.02
CA ASP A 44 6.99 7.66 8.37
C ASP A 44 7.22 6.25 8.92
N SER A 45 6.30 5.32 8.68
CA SER A 45 6.44 3.91 9.07
C SER A 45 7.61 3.22 8.37
N ILE A 46 7.78 3.46 7.06
CA ILE A 46 8.92 2.92 6.28
C ILE A 46 10.24 3.52 6.79
N HIS A 47 10.28 4.82 7.07
CA HIS A 47 11.44 5.46 7.67
C HIS A 47 11.77 4.91 9.06
N GLY A 48 10.75 4.62 9.86
CA GLY A 48 10.88 3.91 11.14
C GLY A 48 11.55 2.55 10.96
N GLN A 49 11.04 1.73 10.04
CA GLN A 49 11.58 0.40 9.73
C GLN A 49 13.04 0.45 9.30
N ILE A 50 13.43 1.44 8.48
CA ILE A 50 14.83 1.62 8.06
C ILE A 50 15.74 1.84 9.28
N LYS A 51 15.28 2.59 10.28
CA LYS A 51 16.04 2.87 11.50
C LYS A 51 16.11 1.67 12.44
N THR A 52 15.07 0.85 12.54
CA THR A 52 14.98 -0.28 13.47
C THR A 52 15.55 -1.58 12.88
N ASP A 53 15.16 -1.91 11.66
CA ASP A 53 15.38 -3.22 11.03
C ASP A 53 16.43 -3.15 9.91
N GLY A 54 16.86 -1.93 9.58
CA GLY A 54 17.85 -1.65 8.56
C GLY A 54 17.24 -1.42 7.16
N SER A 55 18.01 -0.75 6.31
CA SER A 55 17.59 -0.30 4.96
C SER A 55 17.27 -1.41 3.96
N ASN A 56 17.67 -2.66 4.26
CA ASN A 56 17.44 -3.84 3.43
C ASN A 56 16.25 -4.69 3.88
N SER A 57 15.56 -4.31 4.98
CA SER A 57 14.34 -4.99 5.44
C SER A 57 13.23 -4.97 4.36
N ASP A 58 12.34 -5.96 4.40
CA ASP A 58 11.21 -6.04 3.47
C ASP A 58 10.05 -5.18 3.99
N ALA A 59 9.66 -4.16 3.22
CA ALA A 59 8.61 -3.21 3.60
C ALA A 59 7.21 -3.64 3.17
N ARG A 60 7.06 -4.79 2.49
CA ARG A 60 5.76 -5.24 1.99
C ARG A 60 4.71 -5.38 3.09
N CYS A 61 5.07 -5.78 4.31
CA CYS A 61 4.13 -5.90 5.42
C CYS A 61 3.49 -4.55 5.78
N LEU A 62 4.29 -3.48 5.87
CA LEU A 62 3.80 -2.13 6.18
C LEU A 62 2.89 -1.61 5.07
N ILE A 63 3.28 -1.82 3.82
CA ILE A 63 2.50 -1.42 2.65
C ILE A 63 1.16 -2.16 2.62
N ALA A 64 1.16 -3.48 2.88
CA ALA A 64 -0.04 -4.29 2.90
C ALA A 64 -0.98 -3.91 4.05
N ALA A 65 -0.46 -3.69 5.26
CA ALA A 65 -1.25 -3.25 6.41
C ALA A 65 -1.90 -1.89 6.13
N ARG A 66 -1.13 -0.92 5.63
CA ARG A 66 -1.70 0.40 5.30
C ARG A 66 -2.72 0.34 4.16
N LEU A 67 -2.50 -0.53 3.17
CA LEU A 67 -3.47 -0.77 2.11
C LEU A 67 -4.77 -1.38 2.66
N GLU A 68 -4.68 -2.28 3.64
CA GLU A 68 -5.83 -2.85 4.32
C GLU A 68 -6.65 -1.78 5.06
N ASP A 69 -5.99 -0.89 5.82
CA ASP A 69 -6.65 0.23 6.50
C ASP A 69 -7.52 1.05 5.54
N PHE A 70 -6.96 1.43 4.37
CA PHE A 70 -7.70 2.20 3.36
C PHE A 70 -8.85 1.40 2.73
N LEU A 71 -8.68 0.09 2.57
CA LEU A 71 -9.72 -0.76 2.01
C LEU A 71 -10.89 -0.99 2.97
N ASP A 72 -10.60 -1.08 4.27
CA ASP A 72 -11.59 -1.21 5.33
C ASP A 72 -12.32 0.12 5.53
N ASP A 73 -11.57 1.23 5.62
CA ASP A 73 -12.15 2.56 5.76
C ASP A 73 -13.01 2.94 4.54
N TYR A 74 -12.59 2.60 3.32
CA TYR A 74 -13.42 2.80 2.12
C TYR A 74 -14.67 1.92 2.10
N ALA A 75 -14.64 0.72 2.69
CA ALA A 75 -15.81 -0.15 2.77
C ALA A 75 -16.87 0.43 3.74
N ASP A 76 -16.41 1.06 4.83
CA ASP A 76 -17.28 1.67 5.82
C ASP A 76 -17.76 3.07 5.42
N ARG A 77 -16.89 3.87 4.79
CA ARG A 77 -17.10 5.29 4.50
C ARG A 77 -16.60 5.69 3.10
N PRO A 78 -17.18 5.16 2.02
CA PRO A 78 -16.75 5.50 0.66
C PRO A 78 -16.86 7.00 0.35
N GLU A 79 -17.77 7.73 1.02
CA GLU A 79 -17.97 9.17 0.88
C GLU A 79 -16.81 10.02 1.43
N ALA A 80 -15.94 9.44 2.27
CA ALA A 80 -14.76 10.13 2.78
C ALA A 80 -13.67 10.32 1.70
N TYR A 81 -13.80 9.62 0.57
CA TYR A 81 -12.82 9.61 -0.50
C TYR A 81 -13.27 10.48 -1.68
N SER A 82 -12.36 11.31 -2.19
CA SER A 82 -12.63 12.18 -3.34
C SER A 82 -12.81 11.42 -4.67
N LYS A 83 -12.42 10.15 -4.71
CA LYS A 83 -12.52 9.26 -5.87
C LYS A 83 -13.01 7.91 -5.42
N GLU A 84 -13.84 7.28 -6.25
CA GLU A 84 -14.30 5.92 -6.02
C GLU A 84 -13.23 4.90 -6.39
N TRP A 85 -13.23 3.78 -5.67
CA TRP A 85 -12.45 2.61 -6.08
C TRP A 85 -13.24 1.80 -7.09
N SER A 86 -12.60 1.49 -8.21
CA SER A 86 -13.17 0.53 -9.14
C SER A 86 -13.29 -0.86 -8.51
N PRO A 87 -14.34 -1.66 -8.80
CA PRO A 87 -14.47 -3.02 -8.26
C PRO A 87 -13.27 -3.92 -8.58
N SER A 88 -12.64 -3.71 -9.74
CA SER A 88 -11.42 -4.44 -10.12
C SER A 88 -10.24 -4.07 -9.23
N ALA A 89 -10.07 -2.78 -8.90
CA ALA A 89 -9.02 -2.33 -7.98
C ALA A 89 -9.20 -2.93 -6.59
N LEU A 90 -10.42 -2.86 -6.02
CA LEU A 90 -10.74 -3.46 -4.72
C LEU A 90 -10.35 -4.94 -4.67
N LYS A 91 -10.74 -5.71 -5.70
CA LYS A 91 -10.41 -7.13 -5.79
C LYS A 91 -8.90 -7.40 -5.85
N ILE A 92 -8.17 -6.61 -6.63
CA ILE A 92 -6.72 -6.76 -6.77
C ILE A 92 -6.02 -6.39 -5.45
N CYS A 93 -6.36 -5.25 -4.86
CA CYS A 93 -5.75 -4.78 -3.62
C CYS A 93 -6.03 -5.72 -2.44
N ARG A 94 -7.27 -6.23 -2.29
CA ARG A 94 -7.55 -7.28 -1.29
C ARG A 94 -6.72 -8.53 -1.50
N ARG A 95 -6.46 -8.93 -2.76
CA ARG A 95 -5.57 -10.06 -3.05
C ARG A 95 -4.12 -9.76 -2.65
N ILE A 96 -3.63 -8.54 -2.84
CA ILE A 96 -2.29 -8.13 -2.40
C ILE A 96 -2.18 -8.29 -0.88
N VAL A 97 -3.12 -7.72 -0.13
CA VAL A 97 -3.17 -7.78 1.34
C VAL A 97 -3.15 -9.24 1.80
N ASN A 98 -4.09 -10.05 1.30
CA ASN A 98 -4.18 -11.46 1.68
C ASN A 98 -2.88 -12.22 1.35
N ASN A 99 -2.28 -12.01 0.19
CA ASN A 99 -1.05 -12.70 -0.20
C ASN A 99 0.16 -12.33 0.69
N VAL A 100 0.23 -11.10 1.19
CA VAL A 100 1.37 -10.63 1.99
C VAL A 100 1.17 -11.00 3.46
N LEU A 101 -0.02 -10.79 4.01
CA LEU A 101 -0.29 -11.00 5.44
C LEU A 101 -0.50 -12.48 5.81
N THR A 102 -0.87 -13.35 4.85
CA THR A 102 -0.99 -14.81 5.11
C THR A 102 0.31 -15.59 4.88
N GLN A 103 1.35 -14.95 4.32
CA GLN A 103 2.64 -15.60 4.03
C GLN A 103 3.78 -15.18 4.97
N ASN A 104 3.49 -14.42 6.02
CA ASN A 104 4.47 -14.00 7.04
C ASN A 104 4.15 -14.61 8.40
#